data_AF-A0A673G059-F1
#
_entry.id   AF-A0A673G059-F1
#
_cell.length_a   1.000
_cell.length_b   1.000
_cell.length_c   1.000
_cell.angle_alpha   90.00
_cell.angle_beta   90.00
_cell.angle_gamma   90.00
#
_symmetry.space_group_name_H-M   'P 1'
#
loop_
_entity.id
_entity.type
_entity.pdbx_description
1 polymer ?
#
loop_
_entity_poly.entity_id
_entity_poly.type
_entity_poly.pdbx_seq_one_letter_code
_entity_poly.pdbx_strand_id
1 'polypeptide(L)'
;MASELEMGKCPPQNAGNATQVQNTPPNTHILGSVNTQTVGLFNSPSNACCFCWCCCCSCSCLTVRSAKEEKNLTTISENEEDVDTNQMPQLTLEEVHTWGESFERLIKSAQGRVHFRQFLKTEFSEENLMFWLACEDLNKETNKTMVEQTVKQIYEDYVSVLSPKEVSLDSHAREVINRNMLEPSSCTFDEAQQQIYKLMQRDSYPRYMNSSMYADLIQSLEQVNES
;
A
#
# COMPACT_ATOMS: atom_id res chain seq x y z
N MET A 1 -5.50 -31.04 -7.68
CA MET A 1 -5.59 -30.11 -8.82
C MET A 1 -5.55 -28.72 -8.21
N ALA A 2 -4.46 -27.99 -8.38
CA ALA A 2 -4.30 -26.66 -7.82
C ALA A 2 -5.08 -25.67 -8.70
N SER A 3 -6.07 -25.01 -8.12
CA SER A 3 -6.83 -23.94 -8.78
C SER A 3 -5.99 -22.66 -8.70
N GLU A 4 -5.44 -22.20 -9.81
CA GLU A 4 -5.05 -20.79 -9.94
C GLU A 4 -6.32 -19.94 -9.86
N LEU A 5 -6.52 -19.28 -8.73
CA LEU A 5 -7.60 -18.31 -8.54
C LEU A 5 -7.09 -16.94 -9.02
N GLU A 6 -7.68 -16.46 -10.11
CA GLU A 6 -7.50 -15.09 -10.59
C GLU A 6 -8.10 -14.12 -9.56
N MET A 7 -7.21 -13.40 -8.86
CA MET A 7 -7.59 -12.19 -8.13
C MET A 7 -7.87 -11.09 -9.16
N GLY A 8 -8.94 -10.33 -8.93
CA GLY A 8 -9.53 -9.39 -9.89
C GLY A 8 -8.51 -8.53 -10.63
N LYS A 9 -8.23 -8.90 -11.88
CA LYS A 9 -7.41 -8.08 -12.77
C LYS A 9 -8.21 -6.86 -13.23
N CYS A 10 -7.64 -5.67 -12.99
CA CYS A 10 -8.02 -4.46 -13.71
C CYS A 10 -7.89 -4.69 -15.25
N PRO A 11 -8.81 -4.17 -16.09
CA PRO A 11 -8.69 -4.22 -17.54
C PRO A 11 -7.41 -3.51 -18.03
N PRO A 12 -6.81 -3.94 -19.15
CA PRO A 12 -5.61 -3.29 -19.68
C PRO A 12 -5.91 -1.86 -20.12
N GLN A 13 -5.14 -0.91 -19.59
CA GLN A 13 -5.16 0.48 -20.05
C GLN A 13 -4.45 0.58 -21.40
N ASN A 14 -5.15 1.19 -22.36
CA ASN A 14 -4.76 1.24 -23.77
C ASN A 14 -3.63 2.26 -23.97
N ALA A 15 -2.40 1.79 -24.21
CA ALA A 15 -1.27 2.62 -24.58
C ALA A 15 -1.39 3.04 -26.06
N GLY A 16 -1.94 4.23 -26.29
CA GLY A 16 -2.06 4.82 -27.62
C GLY A 16 -0.75 5.45 -28.11
N ASN A 17 -0.26 4.92 -29.23
CA ASN A 17 0.53 5.55 -30.30
C ASN A 17 1.96 6.08 -30.00
N ALA A 18 2.96 5.25 -30.31
CA ALA A 18 4.28 5.70 -30.71
C ALA A 18 4.44 5.60 -32.24
N THR A 19 4.50 6.75 -32.89
CA THR A 19 4.78 6.89 -34.32
C THR A 19 6.23 6.51 -34.63
N GLN A 20 6.37 5.66 -35.64
CA GLN A 20 7.61 5.25 -36.31
C GLN A 20 8.44 6.47 -36.77
N VAL A 21 9.70 6.56 -36.35
CA VAL A 21 10.71 7.39 -37.03
C VAL A 21 11.92 6.51 -37.33
N GLN A 22 12.30 6.50 -38.60
CA GLN A 22 13.29 5.64 -39.21
C GLN A 22 14.72 6.06 -38.85
N ASN A 23 15.56 5.04 -38.64
CA ASN A 23 17.00 5.14 -38.44
C ASN A 23 17.73 5.55 -39.73
N THR A 24 18.65 6.52 -39.64
CA THR A 24 19.82 6.62 -40.53
C THR A 24 21.07 7.02 -39.72
N PRO A 25 22.26 6.46 -40.01
CA PRO A 25 23.49 6.73 -39.26
C PRO A 25 24.31 7.90 -39.84
N PRO A 26 25.14 8.61 -39.04
CA PRO A 26 26.10 9.58 -39.56
C PRO A 26 27.52 9.01 -39.60
N ASN A 27 28.34 9.50 -40.54
CA ASN A 27 29.77 9.21 -40.64
C ASN A 27 30.58 10.54 -40.66
N THR A 28 31.26 10.80 -39.55
CA THR A 28 32.70 11.14 -39.39
C THR A 28 33.35 12.38 -40.08
N HIS A 29 33.82 13.30 -39.20
CA HIS A 29 35.01 14.21 -39.23
C HIS A 29 35.14 15.39 -40.22
N ILE A 30 35.40 16.61 -39.71
CA ILE A 30 36.75 17.26 -39.62
C ILE A 30 36.69 18.66 -38.94
N LEU A 31 37.62 18.83 -37.98
CA LEU A 31 38.40 19.99 -37.48
C LEU A 31 38.00 21.46 -37.82
N GLY A 32 37.98 22.33 -36.80
CA GLY A 32 38.03 23.80 -36.96
C GLY A 32 38.05 24.58 -35.62
N SER A 33 38.87 25.62 -35.54
CA SER A 33 39.41 26.25 -34.32
C SER A 33 38.55 27.35 -33.67
N VAL A 34 38.77 27.49 -32.35
CA VAL A 34 38.69 28.66 -31.44
C VAL A 34 38.24 30.03 -32.01
N ASN A 35 37.24 30.68 -31.38
CA ASN A 35 37.37 32.08 -30.92
C ASN A 35 36.27 32.56 -29.95
N THR A 36 36.66 33.55 -29.15
CA THR A 36 36.04 34.15 -27.97
C THR A 36 34.97 35.23 -28.22
N GLN A 37 34.19 35.50 -27.16
CA GLN A 37 33.47 36.73 -26.77
C GLN A 37 31.99 36.95 -27.16
N THR A 38 31.23 37.30 -26.11
CA THR A 38 30.18 38.37 -26.00
C THR A 38 28.71 37.95 -25.74
N VAL A 39 28.33 38.08 -24.47
CA VAL A 39 27.12 38.68 -23.85
C VAL A 39 25.76 38.64 -24.60
N GLY A 40 24.80 37.94 -23.98
CA GLY A 40 23.43 38.42 -23.72
C GLY A 40 22.34 38.16 -24.77
N LEU A 41 21.37 37.27 -24.47
CA LEU A 41 19.99 37.64 -24.10
C LEU A 41 19.11 36.39 -23.91
N PHE A 42 18.33 36.44 -22.83
CA PHE A 42 17.18 35.66 -22.41
C PHE A 42 16.37 34.93 -23.50
N ASN A 43 16.15 33.61 -23.30
CA ASN A 43 14.80 33.03 -23.13
C ASN A 43 14.90 31.53 -22.82
N SER A 44 14.78 31.17 -21.54
CA SER A 44 14.51 29.78 -21.12
C SER A 44 13.07 29.73 -20.59
N PRO A 45 12.22 28.79 -21.07
CA PRO A 45 10.91 28.60 -20.46
C PRO A 45 11.09 27.94 -19.08
N SER A 46 10.76 28.72 -18.06
CA SER A 46 10.54 28.28 -16.69
C SER A 46 9.29 27.38 -16.66
N ASN A 47 9.45 26.12 -16.25
CA ASN A 47 8.49 25.29 -15.48
C ASN A 47 8.87 23.79 -15.56
N ALA A 48 10.07 23.43 -15.12
CA ALA A 48 10.37 22.05 -14.72
C ALA A 48 10.52 22.06 -13.20
N CYS A 49 9.39 22.09 -12.50
CA CYS A 49 9.35 21.96 -11.06
C CYS A 49 9.68 20.50 -10.74
N CYS A 50 10.72 20.28 -9.94
CA CYS A 50 11.10 18.99 -9.42
C CYS A 50 9.92 18.41 -8.62
N PHE A 51 9.29 17.32 -9.12
CA PHE A 51 8.46 16.44 -8.30
C PHE A 51 9.36 15.65 -7.35
N CYS A 52 10.01 16.37 -6.43
CA CYS A 52 10.65 15.78 -5.27
C CYS A 52 9.60 15.80 -4.17
N TRP A 53 8.92 14.67 -3.96
CA TRP A 53 7.97 14.44 -2.87
C TRP A 53 8.64 14.47 -1.46
N CYS A 54 9.87 14.99 -1.35
CA CYS A 54 10.69 14.93 -0.14
C CYS A 54 11.28 16.28 0.30
N CYS A 55 10.72 17.43 -0.09
CA CYS A 55 11.31 18.70 0.34
C CYS A 55 10.90 19.10 1.77
N CYS A 56 11.53 18.47 2.76
CA CYS A 56 11.93 19.14 3.99
C CYS A 56 12.93 20.24 3.64
N CYS A 57 12.50 21.52 3.69
CA CYS A 57 13.43 22.64 3.72
C CYS A 57 13.03 23.62 4.81
N SER A 58 13.87 23.69 5.85
CA SER A 58 13.86 24.67 6.92
C SER A 58 13.72 26.10 6.38
N CYS A 59 12.66 26.81 6.77
CA CYS A 59 12.59 28.26 6.65
C CYS A 59 12.14 28.85 7.97
N SER A 60 13.11 29.41 8.70
CA SER A 60 12.88 30.31 9.83
C SER A 60 12.36 31.64 9.29
N CYS A 61 11.08 31.96 9.48
CA CYS A 61 10.54 33.32 9.31
C CYS A 61 9.38 33.54 10.29
N LEU A 62 9.74 34.05 11.46
CA LEU A 62 8.85 34.53 12.52
C LEU A 62 8.13 35.81 12.03
N THR A 63 6.84 35.74 11.75
CA THR A 63 5.95 36.93 11.82
C THR A 63 4.55 36.51 12.24
N VAL A 64 4.21 36.82 13.48
CA VAL A 64 2.86 36.70 14.04
C VAL A 64 1.94 37.70 13.35
N ARG A 65 0.92 37.18 12.66
CA ARG A 65 -0.31 37.93 12.34
C ARG A 65 -1.50 37.02 12.61
N SER A 66 -2.27 37.34 13.65
CA SER A 66 -3.54 36.72 13.97
C SER A 66 -4.54 36.97 12.86
N ALA A 67 -4.95 35.91 12.16
CA ALA A 67 -6.17 35.87 11.38
C ALA A 67 -6.81 34.49 11.59
N LYS A 68 -8.07 34.55 12.02
CA LYS A 68 -8.96 33.45 12.38
C LYS A 68 -9.30 32.64 11.13
N GLU A 69 -8.81 31.41 11.05
CA GLU A 69 -9.34 30.37 10.16
C GLU A 69 -9.51 29.08 10.96
N GLU A 70 -10.78 28.70 11.17
CA GLU A 70 -11.17 27.36 11.59
C GLU A 70 -10.74 26.37 10.51
N LYS A 71 -9.72 25.56 10.81
CA LYS A 71 -9.38 24.37 10.04
C LYS A 71 -9.40 23.20 10.99
N ASN A 72 -10.36 22.33 10.68
CA ASN A 72 -10.63 21.06 11.35
C ASN A 72 -9.35 20.22 11.34
N LEU A 73 -8.68 20.21 12.50
CA LEU A 73 -7.56 19.36 12.80
C LEU A 73 -8.13 18.02 13.23
N THR A 74 -8.40 17.14 12.27
CA THR A 74 -8.64 15.74 12.58
C THR A 74 -7.27 15.10 12.80
N THR A 75 -6.77 15.24 14.03
CA THR A 75 -5.94 14.22 14.65
C THR A 75 -6.59 12.88 14.35
N ILE A 76 -5.92 12.01 13.58
CA ILE A 76 -6.27 10.60 13.53
C ILE A 76 -5.94 10.09 14.93
N SER A 77 -6.95 10.18 15.79
CA SER A 77 -7.07 9.36 16.98
C SER A 77 -6.72 7.94 16.61
N GLU A 78 -6.13 7.24 17.57
CA GLU A 78 -6.16 5.78 17.64
C GLU A 78 -7.63 5.36 17.52
N ASN A 79 -8.11 5.21 16.29
CA ASN A 79 -9.38 4.59 16.01
C ASN A 79 -9.12 3.11 16.26
N GLU A 80 -9.26 2.73 17.53
CA GLU A 80 -9.99 1.50 17.80
C GLU A 80 -11.20 1.53 16.87
N GLU A 81 -11.21 0.62 15.90
CA GLU A 81 -12.42 0.37 15.13
C GLU A 81 -13.49 0.04 16.15
N ASP A 82 -14.33 1.04 16.43
CA ASP A 82 -15.60 0.89 17.10
C ASP A 82 -16.40 -0.07 16.23
N VAL A 83 -16.28 -1.36 16.54
CA VAL A 83 -17.09 -2.43 15.97
C VAL A 83 -18.52 -2.03 16.27
N ASP A 84 -19.22 -1.52 15.24
CA ASP A 84 -20.66 -1.36 15.24
C ASP A 84 -21.25 -2.64 15.83
N THR A 85 -21.76 -2.53 17.06
CA THR A 85 -22.12 -3.66 17.92
C THR A 85 -23.42 -4.33 17.44
N ASN A 86 -23.83 -4.11 16.19
CA ASN A 86 -24.95 -4.76 15.56
C ASN A 86 -24.49 -6.00 14.79
N GLN A 87 -24.24 -7.05 15.58
CA GLN A 87 -24.13 -8.47 15.21
C GLN A 87 -22.93 -8.86 14.35
N MET A 88 -21.75 -8.84 14.95
CA MET A 88 -20.76 -9.86 14.58
C MET A 88 -21.29 -11.23 15.05
N PRO A 89 -21.43 -12.23 14.17
CA PRO A 89 -21.89 -13.56 14.55
C PRO A 89 -21.03 -14.14 15.67
N GLN A 90 -21.66 -14.88 16.59
CA GLN A 90 -20.94 -15.65 17.60
C GLN A 90 -19.93 -16.57 16.91
N LEU A 91 -18.68 -16.53 17.37
CA LEU A 91 -17.61 -17.36 16.81
C LEU A 91 -17.92 -18.83 17.07
N THR A 92 -18.04 -19.63 16.02
CA THR A 92 -18.31 -21.06 16.13
C THR A 92 -17.04 -21.88 15.97
N LEU A 93 -17.00 -23.05 16.60
CA LEU A 93 -15.90 -24.01 16.43
C LEU A 93 -15.73 -24.41 14.95
N GLU A 94 -16.83 -24.59 14.23
CA GLU A 94 -16.83 -24.89 12.79
C GLU A 94 -16.12 -23.79 12.00
N GLU A 95 -16.43 -22.51 12.27
CA GLU A 95 -15.78 -21.38 11.61
C GLU A 95 -14.26 -21.39 11.88
N VAL A 96 -13.84 -21.55 13.13
CA VAL A 96 -12.41 -21.55 13.49
C VAL A 96 -11.67 -22.70 12.80
N HIS A 97 -12.26 -23.89 12.70
CA HIS A 97 -11.65 -24.98 11.94
C HIS A 97 -11.43 -24.65 10.47
N THR A 98 -12.33 -23.89 9.84
CA THR A 98 -12.14 -23.48 8.45
C THR A 98 -10.90 -22.62 8.25
N TRP A 99 -10.47 -21.87 9.28
CA TRP A 99 -9.28 -21.05 9.19
C TRP A 99 -8.02 -21.89 8.98
N GLY A 100 -7.94 -23.06 9.62
CA GLY A 100 -6.82 -23.99 9.48
C GLY A 100 -6.75 -24.70 8.13
N GLU A 101 -7.83 -24.71 7.36
CA GLU A 101 -7.84 -25.34 6.02
C GLU A 101 -7.06 -24.52 4.99
N SER A 102 -7.13 -23.19 5.04
CA SER A 102 -6.34 -22.32 4.18
C SER A 102 -6.23 -20.90 4.72
N PHE A 103 -5.12 -20.24 4.40
CA PHE A 103 -4.93 -18.83 4.71
C PHE A 103 -6.01 -17.93 4.12
N GLU A 104 -6.54 -18.29 2.95
CA GLU A 104 -7.63 -17.58 2.31
C GLU A 104 -8.90 -17.58 3.17
N ARG A 105 -9.25 -18.72 3.79
CA ARG A 105 -10.41 -18.80 4.69
C ARG A 105 -10.20 -17.99 5.96
N LEU A 106 -8.99 -18.02 6.52
CA LEU A 106 -8.64 -17.21 7.68
C LEU A 106 -8.81 -15.71 7.39
N ILE A 107 -8.21 -15.21 6.31
CA ILE A 107 -8.18 -13.76 6.03
C ILE A 107 -9.51 -13.22 5.50
N LYS A 108 -10.36 -14.08 4.92
CA LYS A 108 -11.74 -13.70 4.52
C LYS A 108 -12.71 -13.66 5.70
N SER A 109 -12.45 -14.38 6.79
CA SER A 109 -13.26 -14.27 8.02
C SER A 109 -12.94 -12.97 8.76
N ALA A 110 -13.96 -12.22 9.18
CA ALA A 110 -13.78 -11.05 10.04
C ALA A 110 -13.14 -11.44 11.38
N GLN A 111 -13.63 -12.52 11.99
CA GLN A 111 -13.09 -13.06 13.23
C GLN A 111 -11.69 -13.64 13.03
N GLY A 112 -11.44 -14.32 11.91
CA GLY A 112 -10.13 -14.82 11.55
C GLY A 112 -9.09 -13.70 11.47
N ARG A 113 -9.43 -12.57 10.84
CA ARG A 113 -8.57 -11.38 10.81
C ARG A 113 -8.29 -10.82 12.20
N VAL A 114 -9.29 -10.74 13.08
CA VAL A 114 -9.11 -10.23 14.46
C VAL A 114 -8.12 -11.10 15.23
N HIS A 115 -8.31 -12.42 15.24
CA HIS A 115 -7.42 -13.34 15.96
C HIS A 115 -6.02 -13.41 15.33
N PHE A 116 -5.94 -13.44 14.00
CA PHE A 116 -4.66 -13.45 13.31
C PHE A 116 -3.88 -12.15 13.56
N ARG A 117 -4.56 -11.00 13.57
CA ARG A 117 -3.93 -9.72 13.93
C ARG A 117 -3.37 -9.73 15.34
N GLN A 118 -4.09 -10.28 16.32
CA GLN A 118 -3.59 -10.42 17.69
C GLN A 118 -2.31 -11.25 17.72
N PHE A 119 -2.25 -12.34 16.97
CA PHE A 119 -1.02 -13.13 16.82
C PHE A 119 0.12 -12.31 16.19
N LEU A 120 -0.15 -11.62 15.08
CA LEU A 120 0.86 -10.80 14.40
C LEU A 120 1.42 -9.67 15.29
N LYS A 121 0.60 -9.11 16.19
CA LYS A 121 1.08 -8.14 17.20
C LYS A 121 2.13 -8.74 18.13
N THR A 122 1.99 -10.01 18.51
CA THR A 122 3.00 -10.70 19.34
C THR A 122 4.33 -10.91 18.60
N GLU A 123 4.27 -10.99 17.26
CA GLU A 123 5.44 -11.13 16.38
C GLU A 123 5.89 -9.80 15.77
N PHE A 124 5.33 -8.66 16.20
CA PHE A 124 5.64 -7.32 15.66
C PHE A 124 5.54 -7.25 14.12
N SER A 125 4.51 -7.87 13.55
CA SER A 125 4.32 -7.98 12.09
C SER A 125 2.88 -7.66 11.64
N GLU A 126 2.10 -6.95 12.47
CA GLU A 126 0.69 -6.65 12.18
C GLU A 126 0.50 -5.70 10.99
N GLU A 127 1.51 -4.91 10.66
CA GLU A 127 1.49 -3.98 9.53
C GLU A 127 1.24 -4.71 8.20
N ASN A 128 1.65 -5.97 8.07
CA ASN A 128 1.41 -6.78 6.88
C ASN A 128 -0.09 -7.00 6.62
N LEU A 129 -0.84 -7.32 7.68
CA LEU A 129 -2.29 -7.51 7.57
C LEU A 129 -3.01 -6.17 7.37
N MET A 130 -2.58 -5.14 8.09
CA MET A 130 -3.18 -3.80 7.97
C MET A 130 -2.99 -3.22 6.58
N PHE A 131 -1.79 -3.35 5.99
CA PHE A 131 -1.54 -2.97 4.60
C PHE A 131 -2.42 -3.75 3.63
N TRP A 132 -2.49 -5.07 3.79
CA TRP A 132 -3.31 -5.92 2.92
C TRP A 132 -4.79 -5.50 2.95
N LEU A 133 -5.33 -5.17 4.13
CA LEU A 133 -6.71 -4.70 4.30
C LEU A 133 -6.94 -3.32 3.70
N ALA A 134 -6.00 -2.39 3.88
CA ALA A 134 -6.10 -1.07 3.26
C ALA A 134 -6.16 -1.16 1.73
N CYS A 135 -5.40 -2.08 1.13
CA CYS A 135 -5.48 -2.38 -0.30
C CYS A 135 -6.84 -3.00 -0.70
N GLU A 136 -7.39 -3.92 0.10
CA GLU A 136 -8.74 -4.48 -0.17
C GLU A 136 -9.83 -3.41 -0.18
N ASP A 137 -9.75 -2.42 0.71
CA ASP A 137 -10.72 -1.34 0.76
C ASP A 137 -10.51 -0.34 -0.37
N LEU A 138 -9.26 -0.03 -0.72
CA LEU A 138 -8.93 0.74 -1.92
C LEU A 138 -9.50 0.10 -3.20
N ASN A 139 -9.44 -1.23 -3.33
CA ASN A 139 -9.93 -1.97 -4.48
C ASN A 139 -11.45 -1.86 -4.68
N LYS A 140 -12.19 -1.52 -3.63
CA LYS A 140 -13.66 -1.32 -3.68
C LYS A 140 -14.04 0.13 -3.95
N GLU A 141 -13.11 1.08 -3.81
CA GLU A 141 -13.36 2.50 -4.01
C GLU A 141 -13.45 2.83 -5.51
N THR A 142 -14.48 3.60 -5.88
CA THR A 142 -14.75 3.98 -7.27
C THR A 142 -14.66 5.49 -7.49
N ASN A 143 -14.70 6.28 -6.41
CA ASN A 143 -14.52 7.72 -6.45
C ASN A 143 -13.04 8.05 -6.65
N LYS A 144 -12.69 8.60 -7.82
CA LYS A 144 -11.31 8.95 -8.18
C LYS A 144 -10.60 9.82 -7.15
N THR A 145 -11.28 10.81 -6.57
CA THR A 145 -10.68 11.69 -5.57
C THR A 145 -10.37 10.93 -4.28
N MET A 146 -11.26 10.02 -3.85
CA MET A 146 -11.01 9.16 -2.70
C MET A 146 -9.89 8.17 -2.98
N VAL A 147 -9.85 7.57 -4.18
CA VAL A 147 -8.74 6.70 -4.62
C VAL A 147 -7.40 7.41 -4.51
N GLU A 148 -7.27 8.62 -5.06
CA GLU A 148 -6.01 9.38 -5.00
C GLU A 148 -5.59 9.73 -3.56
N GLN A 149 -6.55 10.04 -2.69
CA GLN A 149 -6.29 10.31 -1.27
C GLN A 149 -5.87 9.06 -0.52
N THR A 150 -6.61 7.96 -0.67
CA THR A 150 -6.34 6.68 -0.04
C THR A 150 -5.01 6.10 -0.50
N VAL A 151 -4.66 6.22 -1.78
CA VAL A 151 -3.35 5.77 -2.29
C VAL A 151 -2.20 6.51 -1.62
N LYS A 152 -2.30 7.83 -1.47
CA LYS A 152 -1.29 8.63 -0.77
C LYS A 152 -1.17 8.20 0.69
N GLN A 153 -2.29 8.01 1.37
CA GLN A 153 -2.31 7.54 2.76
C GLN A 153 -1.64 6.17 2.90
N ILE A 154 -2.00 5.19 2.07
CA ILE A 154 -1.39 3.85 2.09
C ILE A 154 0.11 3.92 1.83
N TYR A 155 0.54 4.77 0.89
CA TYR A 155 1.96 4.95 0.61
C TYR A 155 2.70 5.48 1.84
N GLU A 156 2.19 6.55 2.46
CA GLU A 156 2.80 7.18 3.63
C GLU A 156 2.83 6.24 4.84
N ASP A 157 1.76 5.47 5.04
CA ASP A 157 1.62 4.58 6.20
C ASP A 157 2.37 3.25 6.04
N TYR A 158 2.54 2.70 4.84
CA TYR A 158 3.03 1.32 4.71
C TYR A 158 4.18 1.15 3.72
N VAL A 159 4.39 2.07 2.78
CA VAL A 159 5.39 1.91 1.70
C VAL A 159 6.60 2.82 1.88
N SER A 160 6.37 4.02 2.43
CA SER A 160 7.41 5.00 2.68
C SER A 160 8.49 4.43 3.60
N VAL A 161 9.76 4.62 3.22
CA VAL A 161 10.93 4.26 4.05
C VAL A 161 11.02 5.03 5.36
N LEU A 162 10.18 6.05 5.53
CA LEU A 162 10.05 6.83 6.76
C LEU A 162 8.89 6.34 7.64
N SER A 163 8.09 5.38 7.16
CA SER A 163 6.96 4.87 7.92
C SER A 163 7.44 3.97 9.07
N PRO A 164 6.89 4.13 10.28
CA PRO A 164 7.08 3.15 11.36
C PRO A 164 6.38 1.81 11.11
N LYS A 165 5.49 1.73 10.12
CA LYS A 165 4.73 0.52 9.71
C LYS A 165 5.11 0.08 8.30
N GLU A 166 6.33 0.39 7.85
CA GLU A 166 6.82 0.00 6.53
C GLU A 166 6.76 -1.53 6.35
N VAL A 167 6.08 -1.97 5.29
CA VAL A 167 6.06 -3.39 4.91
C VAL A 167 7.30 -3.79 4.12
N SER A 168 7.75 -5.03 4.31
CA SER A 168 8.93 -5.55 3.61
C SER A 168 8.61 -5.91 2.15
N LEU A 169 8.77 -4.96 1.24
CA LEU A 169 8.66 -5.16 -0.20
C LEU A 169 10.02 -5.43 -0.86
N ASP A 170 10.03 -6.15 -1.98
CA ASP A 170 11.23 -6.24 -2.81
C ASP A 170 11.40 -4.99 -3.70
N SER A 171 12.54 -4.90 -4.41
CA SER A 171 12.84 -3.76 -5.26
C SER A 171 11.89 -3.63 -6.45
N HIS A 172 11.38 -4.75 -6.97
CA HIS A 172 10.49 -4.74 -8.13
C HIS A 172 9.13 -4.17 -7.76
N ALA A 173 8.53 -4.65 -6.66
CA ALA A 173 7.27 -4.14 -6.16
C ALA A 173 7.35 -2.62 -5.85
N ARG A 174 8.46 -2.16 -5.24
CA ARG A 174 8.68 -0.71 -5.02
C ARG A 174 8.79 0.08 -6.31
N GLU A 175 9.48 -0.44 -7.33
CA GLU A 175 9.58 0.22 -8.64
C GLU A 175 8.21 0.35 -9.31
N VAL A 176 7.39 -0.71 -9.25
CA VAL A 176 6.03 -0.71 -9.79
C VAL A 176 5.15 0.31 -9.08
N ILE A 177 5.18 0.35 -7.74
CA ILE A 177 4.45 1.38 -6.97
C ILE A 177 4.91 2.78 -7.39
N ASN A 178 6.23 3.04 -7.41
CA ASN A 178 6.75 4.37 -7.75
C ASN A 178 6.31 4.84 -9.14
N ARG A 179 6.19 3.93 -10.11
CA ARG A 179 5.62 4.24 -11.44
C ARG A 179 4.12 4.51 -11.36
N ASN A 180 3.37 3.69 -10.63
CA ASN A 180 1.92 3.83 -10.48
C ASN A 180 1.54 5.11 -9.70
N MET A 181 2.41 5.60 -8.82
CA MET A 181 2.20 6.86 -8.10
C MET A 181 2.18 8.10 -9.00
N LEU A 182 2.60 8.00 -10.28
CA LEU A 182 2.43 9.08 -11.26
C LEU A 182 0.97 9.28 -11.66
N GLU A 183 0.20 8.19 -11.68
CA GLU A 183 -1.25 8.19 -11.95
C GLU A 183 -1.94 7.18 -11.00
N PRO A 184 -2.18 7.58 -9.74
CA PRO A 184 -2.78 6.71 -8.73
C PRO A 184 -4.11 6.12 -9.18
N SER A 185 -4.27 4.82 -8.96
CA SER A 185 -5.52 4.09 -9.20
C SER A 185 -5.80 3.08 -8.09
N SER A 186 -6.98 2.45 -8.10
CA SER A 186 -7.29 1.37 -7.17
C SER A 186 -6.28 0.21 -7.26
N CYS A 187 -5.74 -0.03 -8.45
CA CYS A 187 -4.79 -1.11 -8.74
C CYS A 187 -3.31 -0.70 -8.49
N THR A 188 -3.05 0.39 -7.75
CA THR A 188 -1.68 0.91 -7.51
C THR A 188 -0.79 -0.09 -6.78
N PHE A 189 -1.37 -0.86 -5.86
CA PHE A 189 -0.63 -1.72 -4.93
C PHE A 189 -0.80 -3.22 -5.18
N ASP A 190 -1.47 -3.66 -6.26
CA ASP A 190 -1.82 -5.08 -6.51
C ASP A 190 -0.64 -6.04 -6.32
N GLU A 191 0.51 -5.68 -6.88
CA GLU A 191 1.71 -6.51 -6.82
C GLU A 191 2.27 -6.61 -5.39
N ALA A 192 2.34 -5.47 -4.70
CA ALA A 192 2.78 -5.42 -3.32
C ALA A 192 1.80 -6.11 -2.37
N GLN A 193 0.49 -5.94 -2.57
CA GLN A 193 -0.55 -6.63 -1.83
C GLN A 193 -0.42 -8.15 -1.99
N GLN A 194 -0.17 -8.63 -3.22
CA GLN A 194 0.05 -10.06 -3.46
C GLN A 194 1.35 -10.56 -2.80
N GLN A 195 2.42 -9.76 -2.83
CA GLN A 195 3.67 -10.10 -2.15
C GLN A 195 3.47 -10.25 -0.63
N ILE A 196 2.80 -9.29 0.01
CA ILE A 196 2.55 -9.30 1.45
C ILE A 196 1.56 -10.42 1.84
N TYR A 197 0.56 -10.72 1.00
CA TYR A 197 -0.28 -11.90 1.17
C TYR A 197 0.55 -13.18 1.20
N LYS A 198 1.44 -13.38 0.21
CA LYS A 198 2.31 -14.57 0.13
C LYS A 198 3.30 -14.64 1.30
N LEU A 199 3.79 -13.50 1.78
CA LEU A 199 4.64 -13.41 2.96
C LEU A 199 3.91 -13.98 4.18
N MET A 200 2.74 -13.42 4.51
CA MET A 200 1.93 -13.89 5.64
C MET A 200 1.53 -15.37 5.47
N GLN A 201 1.11 -15.78 4.27
CA GLN A 201 0.70 -17.14 3.98
C GLN A 201 1.81 -18.17 4.23
N ARG A 202 3.05 -17.85 3.89
CA ARG A 202 4.18 -18.77 3.95
C ARG A 202 4.93 -18.73 5.27
N ASP A 203 4.80 -17.64 6.02
CA ASP A 203 5.60 -17.39 7.22
C ASP A 203 4.74 -17.34 8.48
N SER A 204 3.96 -16.27 8.69
CA SER A 204 3.19 -16.06 9.92
C SER A 204 1.99 -17.02 10.04
N TYR A 205 1.32 -17.37 8.95
CA TYR A 205 0.13 -18.23 8.97
C TYR A 205 0.43 -19.65 9.51
N PRO A 206 1.45 -20.38 9.01
CA PRO A 206 1.81 -21.67 9.58
C PRO A 206 2.20 -21.58 11.07
N ARG A 207 2.85 -20.49 11.49
CA ARG A 207 3.16 -20.29 12.92
C ARG A 207 1.92 -20.04 13.75
N TYR A 208 0.98 -19.23 13.26
CA TYR A 208 -0.31 -19.00 13.92
C TYR A 208 -1.08 -20.32 14.12
N MET A 209 -1.18 -21.15 13.08
CA MET A 209 -1.88 -22.45 13.17
C MET A 209 -1.24 -23.43 14.15
N ASN A 210 0.05 -23.28 14.44
CA ASN A 210 0.79 -24.09 15.41
C ASN A 210 0.97 -23.37 16.76
N SER A 211 0.40 -22.19 16.94
CA SER A 211 0.55 -21.39 18.15
C SER A 211 -0.38 -21.84 19.26
N SER A 212 -0.01 -21.57 20.51
CA SER A 212 -0.91 -21.77 21.65
C SER A 212 -2.16 -20.89 21.52
N MET A 213 -2.06 -19.69 20.94
CA MET A 213 -3.20 -18.80 20.74
C MET A 213 -4.32 -19.45 19.93
N TYR A 214 -3.98 -20.20 18.87
CA TYR A 214 -4.96 -20.92 18.08
C TYR A 214 -5.47 -22.19 18.79
N ALA A 215 -4.58 -22.94 19.44
CA ALA A 215 -4.94 -24.14 20.19
C ALA A 215 -5.88 -23.84 21.37
N ASP A 216 -5.56 -22.81 22.16
CA ASP A 216 -6.36 -22.36 23.31
C ASP A 216 -7.74 -21.86 22.85
N LEU A 217 -7.81 -21.19 21.68
CA LEU A 217 -9.07 -20.76 21.08
C LEU A 217 -9.99 -21.96 20.77
N ILE A 218 -9.46 -22.98 20.07
CA ILE A 218 -10.21 -24.21 19.77
C ILE A 218 -10.72 -24.86 21.05
N GLN A 219 -9.82 -25.05 22.04
CA GLN A 219 -10.18 -25.67 23.31
C GLN A 219 -11.28 -24.90 24.06
N SER A 220 -11.23 -23.57 24.03
CA SER A 220 -12.25 -22.73 24.67
C SER A 220 -13.63 -22.90 24.03
N LEU A 221 -13.70 -23.09 22.71
CA LEU A 221 -14.96 -23.28 21.99
C LEU A 221 -15.51 -24.69 22.13
N GLU A 222 -14.65 -25.70 22.26
CA GLU A 222 -15.06 -27.08 22.55
C GLU A 222 -15.77 -27.18 23.91
N GLN A 223 -15.23 -26.54 24.95
CA GLN A 223 -15.83 -26.53 26.29
C GLN A 223 -17.21 -25.86 26.32
N VAL A 224 -17.40 -24.81 25.53
CA VAL A 224 -18.70 -24.12 25.39
C VAL A 224 -19.73 -25.00 24.70
N ASN A 225 -19.34 -25.81 23.72
CA ASN A 225 -20.24 -26.71 23.00
C ASN A 225 -20.67 -27.95 23.82
N GLU A 226 -19.90 -28.31 24.86
CA GLU A 226 -20.22 -29.44 25.77
C GLU A 226 -21.07 -29.03 26.99
N SER A 227 -21.28 -27.74 27.21
CA SER A 227 -22.01 -27.16 28.36
C SER A 227 -23.48 -26.91 28.06
#